data_AF-A0A1Y4L211-F1
#
_entry.id   AF-A0A1Y4L211-F1
#
_cell.length_a   1.000
_cell.length_b   1.000
_cell.length_c   1.000
_cell.angle_alpha   90.00
_cell.angle_beta   90.00
_cell.angle_gamma   90.00
#
_symmetry.space_group_name_H-M   'P 1'
#
loop_
_entity.id
_entity.type
_entity.pdbx_description
1 polymer ?
#
loop_
_entity_poly.entity_id
_entity_poly.type
_entity_poly.pdbx_seq_one_letter_code
_entity_poly.pdbx_strand_id
1 'polypeptide(L)' 'MAVNYIGNNKHLTLDDRIRIEVLLEQKSNLSMIARELRKSSSTISKEIRPTIYPTSATLPLVDCLLHPTRLK' A
#
# COMPACT_ATOMS: atom_id res chain seq x y z
N MET A 1 30.37 16.86 6.49
CA MET A 1 29.71 15.57 6.21
C MET A 1 28.21 15.80 6.33
N ALA A 2 27.50 15.98 5.21
CA ALA A 2 26.05 16.19 5.24
C ALA A 2 25.37 14.88 5.62
N VAL A 3 24.80 14.83 6.82
CA VAL A 3 23.88 13.75 7.20
C VAL A 3 22.59 13.96 6.42
N ASN A 4 22.43 13.26 5.30
CA ASN A 4 21.15 13.17 4.62
C ASN A 4 20.18 12.51 5.60
N TYR A 5 19.40 13.32 6.32
CA TYR A 5 18.25 12.84 7.07
C TYR A 5 17.23 12.40 6.01
N ILE A 6 17.33 11.12 5.63
CA ILE A 6 16.38 10.47 4.75
C ILE A 6 15.03 10.62 5.44
N GLY A 7 14.22 11.55 4.92
CA GLY A 7 12.86 11.80 5.37
C GLY A 7 12.19 10.47 5.60
N ASN A 8 11.69 10.31 6.82
CA ASN A 8 11.31 9.05 7.41
C ASN A 8 10.60 8.17 6.36
N ASN A 9 11.25 7.07 5.95
CA ASN A 9 10.76 6.07 4.96
C ASN A 9 9.49 5.33 5.45
N LYS A 10 8.59 6.02 6.16
CA LYS A 10 7.35 5.53 6.78
C LYS A 10 6.37 5.03 5.73
N HIS A 11 6.34 5.69 4.58
CA HIS A 11 5.37 5.43 3.53
C HIS A 11 5.97 4.50 2.47
N LEU A 12 5.14 3.61 1.95
CA LEU A 12 5.47 2.79 0.78
C LEU A 12 5.31 3.66 -0.45
N THR A 13 6.29 3.61 -1.33
CA THR A 13 6.18 4.17 -2.67
C THR A 13 5.34 3.25 -3.56
N LEU A 14 4.92 3.74 -4.73
CA LEU A 14 4.24 2.89 -5.72
C LEU A 14 5.13 1.73 -6.17
N ASP A 15 6.43 1.98 -6.34
CA ASP A 15 7.42 0.94 -6.66
C ASP A 15 7.51 -0.11 -5.54
N ASP A 16 7.57 0.33 -4.27
CA ASP A 16 7.56 -0.58 -3.13
C ASP A 16 6.31 -1.48 -3.15
N ARG A 17 5.14 -0.94 -3.51
CA ARG A 17 3.87 -1.68 -3.59
C ARG A 17 3.89 -2.74 -4.70
N ILE A 18 4.32 -2.37 -5.91
CA ILE A 18 4.49 -3.30 -7.03
C ILE A 18 5.46 -4.42 -6.62
N ARG A 19 6.55 -4.06 -5.94
CA ARG A 19 7.55 -5.02 -5.50
C ARG A 19 7.02 -5.96 -4.41
N ILE A 20 6.20 -5.47 -3.48
CA ILE A 20 5.49 -6.31 -2.50
C ILE A 20 4.61 -7.33 -3.22
N GLU A 21 3.81 -6.91 -4.20
CA GLU A 21 2.93 -7.80 -4.98
C GLU A 21 3.72 -8.91 -5.67
N VAL A 22 4.77 -8.56 -6.42
CA VAL A 22 5.64 -9.54 -7.12
C VAL A 22 6.27 -10.53 -6.14
N LEU A 23 6.76 -10.06 -4.99
CA LEU A 23 7.39 -10.93 -3.99
C LEU A 23 6.38 -11.85 -3.29
N LEU A 24 5.13 -11.42 -3.13
CA LEU A 24 4.04 -12.25 -2.59
C LEU A 24 3.62 -13.33 -3.56
N GLU A 25 3.52 -13.02 -4.86
CA GLU A 25 3.30 -14.02 -5.91
C GLU A 25 4.39 -15.11 -5.89
N GLN A 26 5.63 -14.70 -5.62
CA GLN A 26 6.78 -15.60 -5.45
C GLN A 26 6.79 -16.37 -4.12
N LYS A 27 5.75 -16.24 -3.28
CA LYS A 27 5.65 -16.83 -1.93
C LYS A 27 6.80 -16.44 -0.99
N SER A 28 7.34 -15.23 -1.15
CA SER A 28 8.38 -14.71 -0.27
C SER A 28 7.84 -14.40 1.12
N ASN A 29 8.65 -14.68 2.15
CA ASN A 29 8.28 -14.39 3.53
C ASN A 29 8.28 -12.88 3.82
N LEU A 30 7.40 -12.40 4.70
CA LEU A 30 7.28 -10.97 5.07
C LEU A 30 8.60 -10.35 5.55
N SER A 31 9.40 -11.11 6.32
CA SER A 31 10.71 -10.66 6.81
C SER A 31 11.72 -10.46 5.68
N MET A 32 11.60 -11.24 4.60
CA MET A 32 12.45 -11.10 3.41
C MET A 32 12.06 -9.86 2.61
N ILE A 33 10.76 -9.66 2.40
CA ILE A 33 10.20 -8.47 1.72
C ILE A 33 10.57 -7.18 2.48
N ALA A 34 10.47 -7.19 3.81
CA ALA A 34 10.85 -6.07 4.66
C ALA A 34 12.34 -5.71 4.53
N ARG A 35 13.22 -6.71 4.45
CA ARG A 35 14.66 -6.51 4.25
C ARG A 35 14.97 -5.94 2.87
N GLU A 36 14.33 -6.48 1.83
CA GLU A 36 14.50 -6.03 0.44
C GLU A 36 14.13 -4.55 0.29
N LEU A 37 12.97 -4.16 0.84
CA LEU A 37 12.44 -2.80 0.72
C LEU A 37 12.97 -1.83 1.79
N ARG A 38 13.82 -2.33 2.70
CA ARG A 38 14.28 -1.59 3.90
C ARG A 38 13.12 -0.95 4.68
N LYS A 39 12.01 -1.67 4.81
CA LYS A 39 10.81 -1.26 5.57
C LYS A 39 10.63 -2.15 6.79
N SER A 40 9.82 -1.70 7.75
CA SER A 40 9.44 -2.56 8.88
C SER A 40 8.45 -3.63 8.40
N SER A 41 8.57 -4.83 8.96
CA SER A 41 7.60 -5.93 8.74
C SER A 41 6.16 -5.49 9.03
N SER A 42 5.96 -4.61 10.03
CA SER A 42 4.66 -4.03 10.36
C SER A 42 4.07 -3.15 9.25
N THR A 43 4.90 -2.43 8.49
CA THR A 43 4.46 -1.65 7.33
C THR A 43 4.05 -2.56 6.18
N ILE A 44 4.86 -3.59 5.91
CA ILE A 44 4.54 -4.61 4.90
C ILE A 44 3.25 -5.36 5.28
N SER A 45 3.08 -5.76 6.53
CA SER A 45 1.84 -6.42 7.00
C SER A 45 0.59 -5.54 6.88
N LYS A 46 0.70 -4.21 7.07
CA LYS A 46 -0.42 -3.28 6.89
C LYS A 46 -0.82 -3.14 5.43
N GLU A 47 0.14 -3.20 4.53
CA GLU A 47 -0.11 -3.19 3.08
C GLU A 47 -0.80 -4.46 2.60
N ILE A 48 -0.48 -5.61 3.21
CA ILE A 48 -1.02 -6.92 2.81
C ILE A 48 -2.38 -7.24 3.47
N ARG A 49 -2.63 -6.68 4.66
CA ARG A 49 -3.90 -6.87 5.39
C ARG A 49 -5.21 -6.49 4.63
N PRO A 50 -5.26 -5.53 3.70
CA PRO A 50 -6.50 -5.20 2.98
C PRO A 50 -7.01 -6.33 2.08
N THR A 51 -6.18 -7.34 1.75
CA THR A 51 -6.58 -8.40 0.81
C THR A 51 -7.47 -9.48 1.45
N ILE A 52 -7.58 -9.55 2.79
CA ILE A 52 -8.38 -10.60 3.49
C ILE A 52 -9.75 -10.08 3.94
N TYR A 53 -9.94 -8.76 4.07
CA TYR A 53 -11.28 -8.19 4.17
C TYR A 53 -11.65 -7.68 2.79
N PRO A 54 -12.66 -8.25 2.10
CA PRO A 54 -13.22 -7.59 0.93
C PRO A 54 -13.80 -6.27 1.43
N THR A 55 -13.04 -5.19 1.34
CA THR A 55 -13.69 -3.90 1.14
C THR A 55 -14.25 -4.00 -0.26
N SER A 56 -15.55 -4.25 -0.31
CA SER A 56 -16.45 -4.24 -1.45
C SER A 56 -16.32 -2.94 -2.25
N ALA A 57 -15.23 -2.80 -2.98
CA ALA A 57 -14.99 -1.68 -3.88
C ALA A 57 -14.13 -2.12 -5.07
N THR A 58 -14.45 -3.28 -5.64
CA THR A 58 -14.70 -3.29 -7.08
C THR A 58 -15.99 -2.49 -7.29
N LEU A 59 -15.90 -1.16 -7.29
CA LEU A 59 -16.92 -0.36 -7.95
C LEU A 59 -16.42 -0.16 -9.39
N PRO A 60 -17.12 -0.73 -10.38
CA PRO A 60 -16.79 -0.50 -11.78
C PRO A 60 -17.13 0.96 -12.08
N LEU A 61 -16.14 1.72 -12.54
CA LEU A 61 -16.21 2.63 -13.69
C LEU A 61 -17.40 3.59 -13.92
N VAL A 62 -18.27 3.93 -12.96
CA VAL A 62 -19.22 5.04 -13.16
C VAL A 62 -19.75 5.58 -11.83
N ASP A 63 -19.23 6.74 -11.41
CA ASP A 63 -20.07 7.77 -10.82
C ASP A 63 -19.43 9.14 -11.06
N CYS A 64 -19.58 9.64 -12.28
CA CYS A 64 -19.29 11.04 -12.59
C CYS A 64 -20.47 11.97 -12.25
N LEU A 65 -21.52 11.55 -11.52
CA LEU A 65 -22.77 12.32 -11.47
C LEU A 65 -23.53 12.27 -10.14
N LEU A 66 -22.89 12.44 -8.98
CA LEU A 66 -23.69 12.77 -7.80
C LEU A 66 -23.03 13.62 -6.73
N HIS A 67 -22.83 14.91 -7.02
CA HIS A 67 -23.10 16.02 -6.08
C HIS A 67 -23.37 17.31 -6.89
N PRO A 68 -24.16 18.32 -6.43
CA PRO A 68 -24.97 18.45 -5.21
C PRO A 68 -26.46 18.76 -5.54
N THR A 69 -27.46 18.65 -4.67
CA THR A 69 -27.86 19.73 -3.75
C THR A 69 -28.82 19.22 -2.67
N ARG A 70 -28.51 19.61 -1.43
CA ARG A 70 -29.40 19.58 -0.27
C ARG A 70 -30.80 20.09 -0.61
N LEU A 71 -31.83 19.28 -0.33
CA LEU A 71 -33.15 19.82 0.02
C LEU A 71 -33.12 20.21 1.50
N LYS A 72 -33.34 21.49 1.79
CA LYS A 72 -33.80 21.99 3.08
C LYS A 72 -34.79 23.12 2.84
#